data_AF-I1BY37-F1
#
_entry.id   AF-I1BY37-F1
#
_cell.length_a   1.000
_cell.length_b   1.000
_cell.length_c   1.000
_cell.angle_alpha   90.00
_cell.angle_beta   90.00
_cell.angle_gamma   90.00
#
_symmetry.space_group_name_H-M   'P 1'
#
loop_
_entity.id
_entity.type
_entity.pdbx_description
1 polymer ?
#
loop_
_entity_poly.entity_id
_entity_poly.type
_entity_poly.pdbx_seq_one_letter_code
_entity_poly.pdbx_strand_id
1 'polypeptide(L)'
;MGKNKNGFNLFESYLAAGLASTSNTSAAIEHVPLPNSMRTSTLIEQIGKEHNWSEEQINEDIYILECNRLYYVSELRELSNTSWKAIQLLPLVKDLLRNALLDPTVDKKEKSKKKDKKKKMKKNKKNKLGSPILNGTMVEEPTPFVLSEDPETIRNTIRNSSVDLTTNETMVPLSKKNTVTKSVSFSEDKQEDMNSSSSSSSSSSSSSSSESEPEVQQEKPIFTGRPIKAVSNNRIRVRTSDNSIYECDRYCPHKKVDLATWGQVLGNSVVCTKHNWNFSMQGMSTKGRSLNPCQVNDW
;
A
#
# COMPACT_ATOMS: atom_id res chain seq x y z
N MET A 1 -14.18 45.76 -21.64
CA MET A 1 -14.24 44.83 -20.49
C MET A 1 -13.48 43.56 -20.87
N GLY A 2 -12.20 43.48 -20.50
CA GLY A 2 -11.33 42.34 -20.82
C GLY A 2 -11.36 41.29 -19.71
N LYS A 3 -11.84 40.09 -20.04
CA LYS A 3 -11.80 38.92 -19.16
C LYS A 3 -10.51 38.14 -19.44
N ASN A 4 -9.42 38.52 -18.77
CA ASN A 4 -8.21 37.69 -18.74
C ASN A 4 -8.15 37.00 -17.38
N LYS A 5 -8.74 35.79 -17.31
CA LYS A 5 -8.53 34.84 -16.21
C LYS A 5 -7.69 33.67 -16.71
N ASN A 6 -6.48 33.96 -17.19
CA ASN A 6 -5.46 32.91 -17.28
C ASN A 6 -4.81 32.82 -15.91
N GLY A 7 -5.37 31.97 -15.05
CA GLY A 7 -4.69 31.54 -13.84
C GLY A 7 -3.39 30.89 -14.25
N PHE A 8 -2.27 31.54 -13.93
CA PHE A 8 -0.94 31.01 -14.16
C PHE A 8 -0.81 29.73 -13.33
N ASN A 9 -0.81 28.57 -13.98
CA ASN A 9 -0.60 27.31 -13.29
C ASN A 9 0.84 27.29 -12.79
N LEU A 10 1.01 27.20 -11.47
CA LEU A 10 2.31 27.22 -10.80
C LEU A 10 3.24 26.10 -11.32
N PHE A 11 2.64 25.03 -11.82
CA PHE A 11 3.31 23.93 -12.50
C PHE A 11 3.84 24.31 -13.89
N GLU A 12 3.09 25.11 -14.66
CA GLU A 12 3.53 25.62 -15.96
C GLU A 12 4.69 26.59 -15.78
N SER A 13 4.70 27.40 -14.71
CA SER A 13 5.87 28.20 -14.35
C SER A 13 7.07 27.35 -13.88
N TYR A 14 6.86 26.20 -13.23
CA TYR A 14 7.95 25.32 -12.83
C TYR A 14 8.55 24.58 -14.03
N LEU A 15 7.70 24.12 -14.96
CA LEU A 15 8.14 23.58 -16.25
C LEU A 15 8.85 24.64 -17.09
N ALA A 16 8.31 25.86 -17.17
CA ALA A 16 8.93 26.97 -17.88
C ALA A 16 10.28 27.38 -17.25
N ALA A 17 10.39 27.37 -15.92
CA ALA A 17 11.63 27.67 -15.21
C ALA A 17 12.70 26.57 -15.39
N GLY A 18 12.28 25.30 -15.46
CA GLY A 18 13.18 24.19 -15.80
C GLY A 18 13.69 24.25 -17.24
N LEU A 19 12.84 24.68 -18.17
CA LEU A 19 13.16 24.78 -19.61
C LEU A 19 13.98 26.03 -19.97
N ALA A 20 13.89 27.10 -19.18
CA ALA A 20 14.68 28.33 -19.40
C ALA A 20 16.20 28.11 -19.22
N SER A 21 16.62 27.01 -18.60
CA SER A 21 18.04 26.65 -18.46
C SER A 21 18.60 25.81 -19.61
N THR A 22 17.79 25.41 -20.60
CA THR A 22 18.20 24.50 -21.69
C THR A 22 17.71 24.98 -23.07
N SER A 23 17.90 26.25 -23.38
CA SER A 23 17.64 26.79 -24.71
C SER A 23 18.74 26.37 -25.71
N ASN A 24 18.60 25.19 -26.32
CA ASN A 24 18.94 24.89 -27.73
C ASN A 24 18.97 23.37 -28.01
N THR A 25 17.81 22.72 -28.08
CA THR A 25 17.58 21.61 -29.03
C THR A 25 16.09 21.32 -29.13
N SER A 26 15.56 21.49 -30.33
CA SER A 26 14.17 21.23 -30.71
C SER A 26 13.78 19.73 -30.61
N ALA A 27 12.56 19.50 -30.13
CA ALA A 27 11.67 18.37 -30.45
C ALA A 27 11.85 17.01 -29.75
N ALA A 28 12.36 16.98 -28.52
CA ALA A 28 12.01 15.94 -27.57
C ALA A 28 11.63 16.64 -26.26
N ILE A 29 10.35 16.57 -25.87
CA ILE A 29 9.91 17.02 -24.54
C ILE A 29 10.60 16.08 -23.56
N GLU A 30 11.78 16.49 -23.10
CA GLU A 30 12.54 15.78 -22.09
C GLU A 30 11.72 15.89 -20.81
N HIS A 31 10.98 14.83 -20.51
CA HIS A 31 10.10 14.76 -19.35
C HIS A 31 10.96 14.88 -18.10
N VAL A 32 10.98 16.08 -17.51
CA VAL A 32 11.69 16.35 -16.26
C VAL A 32 10.98 15.54 -15.16
N PRO A 33 11.70 14.64 -14.47
CA PRO A 33 11.10 13.84 -13.41
C PRO A 33 10.55 14.75 -12.30
N LEU A 34 9.34 14.44 -11.84
CA LEU A 34 8.74 15.12 -10.69
C LEU A 34 9.65 15.00 -9.46
N PRO A 35 9.85 16.08 -8.68
CA PRO A 35 10.72 16.05 -7.51
C PRO A 35 10.15 15.13 -6.42
N ASN A 36 11.03 14.35 -5.80
CA ASN A 36 10.67 13.37 -4.77
C ASN A 36 10.02 13.99 -3.52
N SER A 37 10.36 15.25 -3.21
CA SER A 37 9.83 15.99 -2.07
C SER A 37 8.43 16.58 -2.30
N MET A 38 7.87 16.47 -3.51
CA MET A 38 6.54 16.96 -3.80
C MET A 38 5.49 16.14 -3.02
N ARG A 39 4.52 16.83 -2.41
CA ARG A 39 3.42 16.16 -1.72
C ARG A 39 2.49 15.46 -2.71
N THR A 40 2.01 14.29 -2.32
CA THR A 40 1.04 13.51 -3.11
C THR A 40 -0.30 14.24 -3.25
N SER A 41 -0.71 15.00 -2.22
CA SER A 41 -1.94 15.78 -2.27
C SER A 41 -1.93 16.82 -3.39
N THR A 42 -0.83 17.57 -3.53
CA THR A 42 -0.64 18.56 -4.59
C THR A 42 -0.66 17.92 -5.97
N LEU A 43 -0.07 16.72 -6.11
CA LEU A 43 -0.11 15.97 -7.37
C LEU A 43 -1.53 15.53 -7.74
N ILE A 44 -2.30 15.02 -6.78
CA ILE A 44 -3.69 14.59 -6.99
C ILE A 44 -4.60 15.78 -7.31
N GLU A 45 -4.47 16.89 -6.59
CA GLU A 45 -5.23 18.11 -6.89
C GLU A 45 -4.97 18.59 -8.32
N GLN A 46 -3.72 18.52 -8.78
CA GLN A 46 -3.37 18.93 -10.13
C GLN A 46 -3.98 18.00 -11.18
N ILE A 47 -3.80 16.67 -11.03
CA ILE A 47 -4.39 15.68 -11.94
C ILE A 47 -5.91 15.83 -11.95
N GLY A 48 -6.53 15.99 -10.78
CA GLY A 48 -7.97 16.21 -10.66
C GLY A 48 -8.45 17.46 -11.38
N LYS A 49 -7.72 18.59 -11.25
CA LYS A 49 -8.03 19.82 -11.99
C LYS A 49 -7.90 19.65 -13.51
N GLU A 50 -6.85 18.96 -13.98
CA GLU A 50 -6.63 18.69 -15.41
C GLU A 50 -7.71 17.76 -16.01
N HIS A 51 -8.26 16.85 -15.20
CA HIS A 51 -9.27 15.88 -15.60
C HIS A 51 -10.70 16.24 -15.15
N ASN A 52 -10.92 17.48 -14.68
CA ASN A 52 -12.22 17.99 -14.23
C ASN A 52 -12.89 17.12 -13.15
N TRP A 53 -12.12 16.57 -12.21
CA TRP A 53 -12.65 15.87 -11.05
C TRP A 53 -13.32 16.85 -10.08
N SER A 54 -14.34 16.36 -9.39
CA SER A 54 -14.97 17.10 -8.29
C SER A 54 -14.01 17.24 -7.11
N GLU A 55 -14.16 18.31 -6.33
CA GLU A 55 -13.32 18.55 -5.16
C GLU A 55 -13.51 17.46 -4.09
N GLU A 56 -14.72 16.90 -4.01
CA GLU A 56 -15.02 15.75 -3.15
C GLU A 56 -14.22 14.51 -3.55
N GLN A 57 -14.14 14.19 -4.86
CA GLN A 57 -13.33 13.06 -5.35
C GLN A 57 -11.84 13.27 -5.08
N ILE A 58 -11.35 14.48 -5.32
CA ILE A 58 -9.96 14.84 -5.04
C ILE A 58 -9.65 14.63 -3.54
N ASN A 59 -10.52 15.11 -2.65
CA ASN A 59 -10.35 14.97 -1.21
C ASN A 59 -10.46 13.52 -0.74
N GLU A 60 -11.35 12.71 -1.32
CA GLU A 60 -11.47 11.28 -1.03
C GLU A 60 -10.19 10.53 -1.42
N ASP A 61 -9.67 10.78 -2.63
CA ASP A 61 -8.42 10.17 -3.10
C ASP A 61 -7.21 10.59 -2.24
N ILE A 62 -7.15 11.86 -1.83
CA ILE A 62 -6.12 12.37 -0.90
C ILE A 62 -6.22 11.65 0.44
N TYR A 63 -7.43 11.53 1.00
CA TYR A 63 -7.67 10.86 2.28
C TYR A 63 -7.23 9.39 2.23
N ILE A 64 -7.50 8.69 1.12
CA ILE A 64 -7.04 7.30 0.92
C ILE A 64 -5.50 7.23 0.94
N LEU A 65 -4.81 8.16 0.29
CA LEU A 65 -3.35 8.21 0.29
C LEU A 65 -2.78 8.51 1.70
N GLU A 66 -3.39 9.43 2.44
CA GLU A 66 -3.00 9.75 3.81
C GLU A 66 -3.23 8.58 4.77
N CYS A 67 -4.33 7.85 4.64
CA CYS A 67 -4.60 6.63 5.41
C CYS A 67 -3.54 5.55 5.19
N ASN A 68 -2.94 5.50 3.98
CA ASN A 68 -1.86 4.60 3.65
C ASN A 68 -0.46 5.18 3.95
N ARG A 69 -0.38 6.38 4.55
CA ARG A 69 0.85 7.11 4.90
C ARG A 69 1.72 7.40 3.66
N LEU A 70 1.08 7.75 2.55
CA LEU A 70 1.71 8.11 1.28
C LEU A 70 1.63 9.62 1.08
N TYR A 71 2.51 10.35 1.76
CA TYR A 71 2.55 11.82 1.77
C TYR A 71 3.40 12.40 0.65
N TYR A 72 4.40 11.65 0.16
CA TYR A 72 5.38 12.16 -0.81
C TYR A 72 5.46 11.33 -2.09
N VAL A 73 5.84 12.00 -3.18
CA VAL A 73 6.06 11.36 -4.50
C VAL A 73 7.12 10.25 -4.45
N SER A 74 8.15 10.38 -3.60
CA SER A 74 9.13 9.31 -3.37
C SER A 74 8.47 8.00 -2.92
N GLU A 75 7.51 8.08 -2.01
CA GLU A 75 6.84 6.91 -1.43
C GLU A 75 6.01 6.20 -2.49
N LEU A 76 5.31 6.96 -3.36
CA LEU A 76 4.57 6.39 -4.48
C LEU A 76 5.48 5.68 -5.50
N ARG A 77 6.69 6.21 -5.75
CA ARG A 77 7.68 5.57 -6.64
C ARG A 77 8.22 4.26 -6.06
N GLU A 78 8.29 4.15 -4.74
CA GLU A 78 8.78 2.95 -4.04
C GLU A 78 7.72 1.85 -3.91
N LEU A 79 6.45 2.14 -4.20
CA LEU A 79 5.38 1.18 -4.10
C LEU A 79 5.54 0.01 -5.07
N SER A 80 5.48 -1.20 -4.51
CA SER A 80 5.43 -2.43 -5.29
C SER A 80 4.13 -2.53 -6.10
N ASN A 81 4.14 -3.28 -7.20
CA ASN A 81 2.94 -3.56 -8.00
C ASN A 81 1.79 -4.19 -7.18
N THR A 82 2.14 -4.97 -6.15
CA THR A 82 1.17 -5.54 -5.21
C THR A 82 0.59 -4.48 -4.27
N SER A 83 1.41 -3.54 -3.78
CA SER A 83 0.95 -2.44 -2.94
C SER A 83 -0.01 -1.52 -3.70
N TRP A 84 0.27 -1.22 -4.97
CA TRP A 84 -0.64 -0.47 -5.84
C TRP A 84 -2.01 -1.13 -6.02
N LYS A 85 -2.09 -2.46 -5.95
CA LYS A 85 -3.37 -3.17 -6.00
C LYS A 85 -4.13 -3.07 -4.68
N ALA A 86 -3.43 -3.05 -3.56
CA ALA A 86 -4.01 -3.02 -2.22
C ALA A 86 -4.64 -1.66 -1.86
N ILE A 87 -4.07 -0.55 -2.35
CA ILE A 87 -4.61 0.79 -2.11
C ILE A 87 -5.96 0.93 -2.84
N GLN A 88 -7.01 1.40 -2.16
CA GLN A 88 -8.38 1.48 -2.69
C GLN A 88 -8.64 2.74 -3.54
N LEU A 89 -7.67 3.17 -4.35
CA LEU A 89 -7.88 4.26 -5.31
C LEU A 89 -8.65 3.77 -6.54
N LEU A 90 -9.36 4.69 -7.21
CA LEU A 90 -9.98 4.41 -8.49
C LEU A 90 -8.91 3.95 -9.51
N PRO A 91 -9.19 2.93 -10.36
CA PRO A 91 -8.21 2.42 -11.33
C PRO A 91 -7.63 3.50 -12.24
N LEU A 92 -8.46 4.46 -12.67
CA LEU A 92 -8.04 5.58 -13.50
C LEU A 92 -6.99 6.45 -12.81
N VAL A 93 -7.20 6.77 -11.53
CA VAL A 93 -6.27 7.58 -10.72
C VAL A 93 -4.94 6.87 -10.58
N LYS A 94 -4.95 5.55 -10.38
CA LYS A 94 -3.73 4.73 -10.29
C LYS A 94 -2.92 4.77 -11.59
N ASP A 95 -3.59 4.69 -12.73
CA ASP A 95 -2.92 4.72 -14.03
C ASP A 95 -2.35 6.11 -14.33
N LEU A 96 -3.06 7.19 -13.99
CA LEU A 96 -2.57 8.56 -14.12
C LEU A 96 -1.38 8.83 -13.21
N LEU A 97 -1.44 8.42 -11.94
CA LEU A 97 -0.32 8.51 -11.01
C LEU A 97 0.89 7.73 -11.53
N ARG A 98 0.69 6.51 -12.03
CA ARG A 98 1.78 5.72 -12.61
C ARG A 98 2.40 6.43 -13.80
N ASN A 99 1.59 6.94 -14.72
CA ASN A 99 2.07 7.67 -15.89
C ASN A 99 2.86 8.92 -15.49
N ALA A 100 2.42 9.66 -14.46
CA ALA A 100 3.12 10.84 -13.94
C ALA A 100 4.47 10.49 -13.28
N LEU A 101 4.58 9.29 -12.69
CA LEU A 101 5.77 8.83 -11.97
C LEU A 101 6.75 8.02 -12.83
N LEU A 102 6.31 7.55 -14.00
CA LEU A 102 7.11 6.74 -14.91
C LEU A 102 8.19 7.61 -15.57
N ASP A 103 9.41 7.54 -15.02
CA ASP A 103 10.57 8.14 -15.66
C ASP A 103 10.86 7.39 -16.98
N PRO A 104 10.75 8.04 -18.15
CA PRO A 104 10.92 7.38 -19.45
C PRO A 104 12.34 6.80 -19.66
N THR A 105 13.28 7.16 -18.79
CA THR A 105 14.67 6.72 -18.82
C THR A 105 14.86 5.30 -18.27
N VAL A 106 14.03 4.86 -17.32
CA VAL A 106 14.20 3.57 -16.63
C VAL A 106 13.77 2.40 -17.54
N ASP A 107 12.66 2.59 -18.27
CA ASP A 107 12.11 1.59 -19.19
C ASP A 107 13.02 1.29 -20.38
N LYS A 108 13.76 2.29 -20.88
CA LYS A 108 14.72 2.10 -21.98
C LYS A 108 15.88 1.19 -21.55
N LYS A 109 16.33 1.28 -20.30
CA LYS A 109 17.46 0.50 -19.76
C LYS A 109 17.07 -0.94 -19.45
N GLU A 110 15.83 -1.19 -19.03
CA GLU A 110 15.36 -2.56 -18.78
C GLU A 110 15.04 -3.31 -20.09
N LYS A 111 14.40 -2.63 -21.05
CA LYS A 111 14.16 -3.20 -22.39
C LYS A 111 15.45 -3.52 -23.13
N SER A 112 16.49 -2.70 -23.03
CA SER A 112 17.81 -3.00 -23.64
C SER A 112 18.46 -4.23 -23.01
N LYS A 113 18.52 -4.32 -21.67
CA LYS A 113 19.06 -5.49 -20.95
C LYS A 113 18.32 -6.78 -21.30
N LYS A 114 16.99 -6.75 -21.43
CA LYS A 114 16.19 -7.93 -21.79
C LYS A 114 16.44 -8.37 -23.25
N LYS A 115 16.63 -7.41 -24.17
CA LYS A 115 16.97 -7.69 -25.58
C LYS A 115 18.36 -8.32 -25.72
N ASP A 116 19.33 -7.87 -24.92
CA ASP A 116 20.68 -8.44 -24.90
C ASP A 116 20.72 -9.84 -24.26
N LYS A 117 19.98 -10.06 -23.17
CA LYS A 117 19.87 -11.40 -22.56
C LYS A 117 19.23 -12.42 -23.52
N LYS A 118 18.21 -12.00 -24.29
CA LYS A 118 17.58 -12.84 -25.33
C LYS A 118 18.52 -13.14 -26.51
N LYS A 119 19.34 -12.18 -26.94
CA LYS A 119 20.38 -12.40 -27.96
C LYS A 119 21.47 -13.37 -27.49
N LYS A 120 21.94 -13.23 -26.24
CA LYS A 120 22.97 -14.12 -25.66
C LYS A 120 22.49 -15.57 -25.53
N MET A 121 21.24 -15.78 -25.11
CA MET A 121 20.64 -17.12 -25.06
C MET A 121 20.45 -17.74 -26.45
N LYS A 122 20.08 -16.96 -27.48
CA LYS A 122 20.00 -17.46 -28.86
C LYS A 122 21.38 -17.86 -29.43
N LYS A 123 22.46 -17.13 -29.09
CA LYS A 123 23.82 -17.47 -29.55
C LYS A 123 24.33 -18.78 -28.92
N ASN A 124 24.08 -18.99 -27.62
CA ASN A 124 24.50 -20.22 -26.93
C ASN A 124 23.70 -21.46 -27.38
N LYS A 125 22.44 -21.30 -27.82
CA LYS A 125 21.65 -22.44 -28.32
C LYS A 125 22.13 -22.95 -29.69
N LYS A 126 22.72 -22.09 -30.53
CA LYS A 126 23.29 -22.49 -31.83
C LYS A 126 24.60 -23.27 -31.71
N ASN A 127 25.36 -23.06 -30.64
CA ASN A 127 26.66 -23.75 -30.44
C ASN A 127 26.53 -25.11 -29.72
N LYS A 128 25.31 -25.54 -29.35
CA LYS A 128 25.04 -26.83 -28.69
C LYS A 128 24.36 -27.86 -29.60
N LEU A 129 24.06 -27.52 -30.85
CA LEU A 129 23.68 -28.51 -31.85
C LEU A 129 24.97 -29.00 -32.49
N GLY A 130 25.43 -30.16 -32.03
CA GLY A 130 26.63 -30.81 -32.50
C GLY A 130 26.63 -30.98 -34.02
N SER A 131 27.84 -31.07 -34.55
CA SER A 131 28.15 -31.43 -35.94
C SER A 131 27.27 -32.62 -36.39
N PRO A 132 26.75 -32.60 -37.63
CA PRO A 132 25.93 -33.70 -38.13
C PRO A 132 26.77 -34.98 -38.16
N ILE A 133 26.39 -35.96 -37.32
CA ILE A 133 26.94 -37.31 -37.36
C ILE A 133 26.31 -37.98 -38.59
N LEU A 134 27.13 -38.16 -39.63
CA LEU A 134 26.83 -39.03 -40.76
C LEU A 134 27.10 -40.49 -40.35
N ASN A 135 26.17 -41.35 -40.78
CA ASN A 135 26.24 -42.81 -40.95
C ASN A 135 25.82 -43.73 -39.79
N GLY A 136 24.91 -44.67 -40.13
CA GLY A 136 24.93 -46.01 -39.57
C GLY A 136 23.58 -46.67 -39.25
N THR A 137 22.88 -47.12 -40.29
CA THR A 137 22.41 -48.53 -40.42
C THR A 137 21.53 -49.19 -39.33
N MET A 138 20.28 -49.45 -39.75
CA MET A 138 19.43 -50.65 -39.55
C MET A 138 18.75 -50.96 -38.20
N VAL A 139 17.42 -51.13 -38.34
CA VAL A 139 16.54 -52.17 -37.74
C VAL A 139 16.35 -52.16 -36.22
N GLU A 140 15.15 -51.76 -35.77
CA GLU A 140 14.27 -52.64 -34.99
C GLU A 140 12.84 -52.08 -34.88
N GLU A 141 11.95 -53.00 -34.55
CA GLU A 141 10.50 -53.09 -34.76
C GLU A 141 9.66 -52.23 -33.79
N PRO A 142 8.47 -51.71 -34.21
CA PRO A 142 7.63 -50.89 -33.36
C PRO A 142 6.84 -51.74 -32.36
N THR A 143 7.18 -51.62 -31.08
CA THR A 143 6.32 -52.11 -29.99
C THR A 143 5.13 -51.15 -29.80
N PRO A 144 3.89 -51.65 -29.71
CA PRO A 144 2.71 -50.81 -29.53
C PRO A 144 2.66 -50.23 -28.11
N PHE A 145 2.65 -48.91 -28.03
CA PHE A 145 2.43 -48.14 -26.81
C PHE A 145 0.99 -48.31 -26.35
N VAL A 146 0.79 -49.12 -25.31
CA VAL A 146 -0.50 -49.32 -24.64
C VAL A 146 -0.82 -48.05 -23.87
N LEU A 147 -1.68 -47.22 -24.45
CA LEU A 147 -2.43 -46.17 -23.75
C LEU A 147 -3.41 -46.84 -22.79
N SER A 148 -3.06 -46.88 -21.51
CA SER A 148 -4.01 -47.16 -20.46
C SER A 148 -4.98 -45.98 -20.35
N GLU A 149 -6.12 -46.10 -21.02
CA GLU A 149 -7.34 -45.33 -20.78
C GLU A 149 -7.90 -45.72 -19.41
N ASP A 150 -7.56 -44.94 -18.39
CA ASP A 150 -8.19 -45.04 -17.08
C ASP A 150 -9.21 -43.88 -16.93
N PRO A 151 -10.53 -44.13 -17.09
CA PRO A 151 -11.56 -43.09 -17.14
C PRO A 151 -11.88 -42.42 -15.80
N GLU A 152 -11.21 -42.75 -14.69
CA GLU A 152 -11.54 -42.18 -13.37
C GLU A 152 -10.70 -40.96 -12.97
N THR A 153 -9.63 -40.61 -13.69
CA THR A 153 -8.77 -39.46 -13.31
C THR A 153 -9.32 -38.09 -13.80
N ILE A 154 -10.30 -38.08 -14.70
CA ILE A 154 -10.84 -36.83 -15.29
C ILE A 154 -11.97 -36.21 -14.43
N ARG A 155 -12.57 -36.95 -13.49
CA ARG A 155 -13.71 -36.42 -12.69
C ARG A 155 -13.33 -35.50 -11.52
N ASN A 156 -12.05 -35.41 -11.13
CA ASN A 156 -11.65 -34.56 -9.99
C ASN A 156 -11.20 -33.13 -10.35
N THR A 157 -11.13 -32.78 -11.63
CA THR A 157 -10.62 -31.44 -12.03
C THR A 157 -11.73 -30.44 -12.40
N ILE A 158 -12.99 -30.86 -12.47
CA ILE A 158 -14.11 -29.99 -12.93
C ILE A 158 -15.03 -29.52 -11.79
N ARG A 159 -14.79 -29.92 -10.52
CA ARG A 159 -15.71 -29.59 -9.40
C ARG A 159 -15.39 -28.30 -8.62
N ASN A 160 -14.35 -27.54 -8.99
CA ASN A 160 -13.99 -26.30 -8.29
C ASN A 160 -14.16 -25.00 -9.12
N SER A 161 -14.84 -25.05 -10.26
CA SER A 161 -15.11 -23.86 -11.09
C SER A 161 -16.59 -23.52 -11.17
N SER A 162 -17.24 -23.38 -10.01
CA SER A 162 -18.53 -22.70 -9.88
C SER A 162 -18.48 -21.86 -8.61
N VAL A 163 -17.97 -20.64 -8.72
CA VAL A 163 -18.23 -19.61 -7.72
C VAL A 163 -19.09 -18.57 -8.41
N ASP A 164 -20.36 -18.62 -8.04
CA ASP A 164 -21.43 -17.75 -8.48
C ASP A 164 -21.08 -16.26 -8.30
N LEU A 165 -21.22 -15.51 -9.40
CA LEU A 165 -21.43 -14.08 -9.41
C LEU A 165 -22.94 -13.84 -9.41
N THR A 166 -23.56 -13.87 -8.22
CA THR A 166 -24.95 -13.45 -8.04
C THR A 166 -25.08 -12.52 -6.84
N THR A 167 -25.29 -11.25 -7.15
CA THR A 167 -26.32 -10.39 -6.53
C THR A 167 -26.63 -10.61 -5.05
N ASN A 168 -26.01 -9.82 -4.18
CA ASN A 168 -26.64 -9.45 -2.91
C ASN A 168 -27.50 -8.21 -3.14
N GLU A 169 -28.70 -8.45 -3.68
CA GLU A 169 -29.84 -7.58 -3.43
C GLU A 169 -30.26 -7.72 -1.97
N THR A 170 -30.38 -6.54 -1.35
CA THR A 170 -31.09 -6.21 -0.13
C THR A 170 -32.37 -7.02 0.09
N MET A 171 -32.35 -7.96 1.04
CA MET A 171 -33.58 -8.50 1.63
C MET A 171 -33.83 -7.87 3.01
N VAL A 172 -34.73 -6.90 3.02
CA VAL A 172 -35.42 -6.41 4.23
C VAL A 172 -36.65 -7.29 4.46
N PRO A 173 -36.91 -7.78 5.68
CA PRO A 173 -38.14 -8.51 5.96
C PRO A 173 -39.34 -7.56 6.12
N LEU A 174 -40.38 -7.87 5.35
CA LEU A 174 -41.73 -7.32 5.43
C LEU A 174 -42.29 -7.40 6.86
N SER A 175 -42.76 -6.27 7.39
CA SER A 175 -43.80 -6.29 8.42
C SER A 175 -44.75 -5.09 8.31
N LYS A 176 -46.01 -5.47 8.03
CA LYS A 176 -47.29 -4.89 8.46
C LYS A 176 -47.65 -3.44 8.07
N LYS A 177 -48.72 -3.39 7.26
CA LYS A 177 -49.81 -2.41 7.23
C LYS A 177 -49.83 -1.42 8.40
N ASN A 178 -49.79 -0.13 8.08
CA ASN A 178 -50.79 0.83 8.56
C ASN A 178 -50.92 2.01 7.60
N THR A 179 -52.18 2.32 7.31
CA THR A 179 -52.69 3.55 6.70
C THR A 179 -52.27 4.78 7.49
N VAL A 180 -52.10 5.91 6.81
CA VAL A 180 -52.67 7.24 7.09
C VAL A 180 -51.79 8.33 6.47
N THR A 181 -52.51 9.21 5.78
CA THR A 181 -52.16 10.49 5.17
C THR A 181 -51.23 11.40 5.99
N LYS A 182 -50.35 12.13 5.31
CA LYS A 182 -50.32 13.61 5.21
C LYS A 182 -48.94 14.10 4.75
N SER A 183 -48.98 14.92 3.72
CA SER A 183 -47.95 15.86 3.28
C SER A 183 -47.60 16.86 4.38
N VAL A 184 -46.31 17.15 4.58
CA VAL A 184 -45.85 18.40 5.21
C VAL A 184 -44.55 18.85 4.54
N SER A 185 -44.56 20.10 4.13
CA SER A 185 -43.49 20.92 3.55
C SER A 185 -42.61 21.53 4.66
N PHE A 186 -41.78 22.54 4.30
CA PHE A 186 -40.88 23.39 5.11
C PHE A 186 -39.46 22.86 5.32
N SER A 187 -38.38 23.63 5.15
CA SER A 187 -38.16 24.97 4.59
C SER A 187 -36.66 25.13 4.34
N GLU A 188 -36.32 25.89 3.29
CA GLU A 188 -35.02 26.56 3.17
C GLU A 188 -34.83 27.52 4.34
N ASP A 189 -33.74 27.34 5.08
CA ASP A 189 -33.23 28.38 5.98
C ASP A 189 -31.81 28.77 5.59
N LYS A 190 -31.66 30.08 5.64
CA LYS A 190 -30.64 30.95 5.09
C LYS A 190 -29.85 31.48 6.29
N GLN A 191 -28.54 31.25 6.33
CA GLN A 191 -27.63 31.90 7.27
C GLN A 191 -26.27 32.00 6.57
N GLU A 192 -25.96 33.13 5.93
CA GLU A 192 -25.34 34.34 6.52
C GLU A 192 -23.89 34.13 6.96
N ASP A 193 -23.00 34.50 6.04
CA ASP A 193 -21.82 35.33 6.22
C ASP A 193 -21.24 35.48 7.64
N MET A 194 -20.07 34.88 7.89
CA MET A 194 -19.14 35.36 8.91
C MET A 194 -17.67 35.29 8.48
N ASN A 195 -17.18 36.47 8.10
CA ASN A 195 -15.90 37.10 8.40
C ASN A 195 -14.57 36.32 8.36
N SER A 196 -13.73 36.82 7.45
CA SER A 196 -12.27 36.86 7.42
C SER A 196 -11.61 37.32 8.72
N SER A 197 -10.34 36.90 8.92
CA SER A 197 -9.15 37.62 9.47
C SER A 197 -8.26 36.63 10.28
N SER A 198 -7.11 36.16 9.80
CA SER A 198 -5.77 36.79 9.71
C SER A 198 -4.81 36.40 10.85
N SER A 199 -3.72 35.70 10.45
CA SER A 199 -2.29 35.87 10.86
C SER A 199 -1.85 36.03 12.32
N SER A 200 -0.88 35.20 12.76
CA SER A 200 0.44 35.54 13.38
C SER A 200 1.09 34.27 14.00
N SER A 201 2.23 33.75 13.54
CA SER A 201 3.66 34.08 13.78
C SER A 201 4.25 33.76 15.18
N SER A 202 5.23 32.83 15.17
CA SER A 202 6.54 32.80 15.88
C SER A 202 6.64 32.78 17.42
N SER A 203 7.44 31.85 17.98
CA SER A 203 8.83 32.07 18.46
C SER A 203 9.32 31.05 19.51
N SER A 204 10.65 31.06 19.69
CA SER A 204 11.64 30.12 20.22
C SER A 204 11.95 30.22 21.73
N SER A 205 12.96 29.43 22.18
CA SER A 205 13.84 29.55 23.39
C SER A 205 13.38 28.80 24.66
N SER A 206 14.21 28.28 25.58
CA SER A 206 15.63 27.91 25.66
C SER A 206 15.88 27.24 27.04
N SER A 207 16.85 26.31 27.10
CA SER A 207 17.71 25.88 28.23
C SER A 207 17.39 26.29 29.68
N SER A 208 17.38 25.30 30.60
CA SER A 208 17.86 25.50 31.97
C SER A 208 18.44 24.20 32.56
N SER A 209 19.70 24.28 32.98
CA SER A 209 20.48 23.24 33.65
C SER A 209 20.19 23.24 35.15
N SER A 210 19.98 22.08 35.76
CA SER A 210 20.03 21.92 37.21
C SER A 210 20.53 20.52 37.54
N GLU A 211 21.69 20.45 38.16
CA GLU A 211 22.29 19.25 38.72
C GLU A 211 21.57 18.91 40.02
N SER A 212 21.00 17.71 40.11
CA SER A 212 20.41 17.17 41.33
C SER A 212 20.48 15.65 41.30
N GLU A 213 20.86 15.09 42.44
CA GLU A 213 21.12 13.68 42.73
C GLU A 213 19.99 12.71 42.36
N PRO A 214 20.27 11.40 42.16
CA PRO A 214 19.35 10.47 41.53
C PRO A 214 18.25 10.02 42.49
N GLU A 215 17.17 10.80 42.57
CA GLU A 215 15.90 10.35 43.10
C GLU A 215 15.25 9.43 42.07
N VAL A 216 14.93 8.19 42.46
CA VAL A 216 14.25 7.20 41.62
C VAL A 216 12.82 7.69 41.36
N GLN A 217 12.68 8.56 40.38
CA GLN A 217 11.39 9.04 39.91
C GLN A 217 10.67 7.87 39.23
N GLN A 218 9.62 7.37 39.88
CA GLN A 218 8.61 6.56 39.23
C GLN A 218 7.97 7.40 38.13
N GLU A 219 8.51 7.27 36.92
CA GLU A 219 7.98 7.92 35.72
C GLU A 219 6.53 7.50 35.53
N LYS A 220 5.62 8.47 35.65
CA LYS A 220 4.20 8.27 35.33
C LYS A 220 4.12 7.82 33.87
N PRO A 221 3.53 6.64 33.58
CA PRO A 221 3.61 6.04 32.26
C PRO A 221 2.86 6.89 31.23
N ILE A 222 3.61 7.59 30.39
CA ILE A 222 3.08 8.30 29.22
C ILE A 222 2.37 7.28 28.34
N PHE A 223 1.05 7.40 28.21
CA PHE A 223 0.23 6.49 27.42
C PHE A 223 0.43 6.80 25.93
N THR A 224 1.42 6.15 25.31
CA THR A 224 1.83 6.40 23.92
C THR A 224 0.83 5.92 22.86
N GLY A 225 -0.42 5.62 23.22
CA GLY A 225 -1.45 5.09 22.31
C GLY A 225 -1.11 3.76 21.64
N ARG A 226 0.11 3.24 21.83
CA ARG A 226 0.57 1.99 21.25
C ARG A 226 0.07 0.82 22.09
N PRO A 227 -0.51 -0.22 21.45
CA PRO A 227 -1.02 -1.40 22.15
C PRO A 227 0.08 -2.34 22.68
N ILE A 228 1.36 -1.99 22.53
CA ILE A 228 2.51 -2.79 22.99
C ILE A 228 3.41 -1.92 23.88
N LYS A 229 3.74 -2.41 25.06
CA LYS A 229 4.69 -1.81 26.00
C LYS A 229 5.77 -2.82 26.39
N ALA A 230 7.03 -2.38 26.46
CA ALA A 230 8.10 -3.20 27.02
C ALA A 230 8.00 -3.18 28.55
N VAL A 231 7.91 -4.36 29.18
CA VAL A 231 7.85 -4.48 30.66
C VAL A 231 9.21 -4.83 31.22
N SER A 232 9.92 -5.74 30.55
CA SER A 232 11.26 -6.16 30.93
C SER A 232 12.14 -6.37 29.71
N ASN A 233 13.40 -6.74 29.92
CA ASN A 233 14.32 -7.03 28.83
C ASN A 233 13.83 -8.17 27.93
N ASN A 234 13.06 -9.12 28.47
CA ASN A 234 12.61 -10.31 27.74
C ASN A 234 11.08 -10.40 27.58
N ARG A 235 10.30 -9.51 28.18
CA ARG A 235 8.82 -9.55 28.15
C ARG A 235 8.23 -8.23 27.66
N ILE A 236 7.15 -8.35 26.89
CA ILE A 236 6.29 -7.24 26.47
C ILE A 236 4.87 -7.46 26.98
N ARG A 237 4.17 -6.37 27.30
CA ARG A 237 2.74 -6.34 27.54
C ARG A 237 2.02 -5.88 26.29
N VAL A 238 0.98 -6.62 25.92
CA VAL A 238 0.20 -6.41 24.72
C VAL A 238 -1.28 -6.30 25.10
N ARG A 239 -1.94 -5.23 24.66
CA ARG A 239 -3.38 -5.03 24.80
C ARG A 239 -4.06 -5.43 23.50
N THR A 240 -4.91 -6.45 23.53
CA THR A 240 -5.68 -6.89 22.35
C THR A 240 -6.90 -6.00 22.10
N SER A 241 -7.58 -6.19 20.97
CA SER A 241 -8.83 -5.49 20.63
C SER A 241 -9.92 -5.68 21.69
N ASP A 242 -9.90 -6.82 22.35
CA ASP A 242 -10.88 -7.22 23.35
C ASP A 242 -10.58 -6.59 24.73
N ASN A 243 -9.62 -5.65 24.79
CA ASN A 243 -9.07 -5.03 26.00
C ASN A 243 -8.39 -5.99 26.99
N SER A 244 -8.27 -7.27 26.66
CA SER A 244 -7.47 -8.22 27.43
C SER A 244 -5.98 -7.90 27.29
N ILE A 245 -5.25 -8.09 28.38
CA ILE A 245 -3.82 -7.80 28.46
C ILE A 245 -3.06 -9.11 28.60
N TYR A 246 -2.03 -9.26 27.78
CA TYR A 246 -1.15 -10.42 27.80
C TYR A 246 0.30 -9.97 27.96
N GLU A 247 1.03 -10.68 28.82
CA GLU A 247 2.48 -10.61 28.89
C GLU A 247 3.09 -11.77 28.10
N CYS A 248 3.94 -11.47 27.13
CA CYS A 248 4.54 -12.47 26.24
C CYS A 248 6.01 -12.13 25.94
N ASP A 249 6.71 -13.05 25.29
CA ASP A 249 8.13 -12.90 24.98
C ASP A 249 8.37 -11.72 24.02
N ARG A 250 9.35 -10.86 24.36
CA ARG A 250 9.72 -9.67 23.59
C ARG A 250 10.25 -10.01 22.19
N TYR A 251 10.94 -11.13 22.07
CA TYR A 251 11.68 -11.47 20.87
C TYR A 251 10.97 -12.53 20.04
N CYS A 252 10.75 -12.23 18.76
CA CYS A 252 10.17 -13.16 17.80
C CYS A 252 10.99 -14.46 17.75
N PRO A 253 10.37 -15.65 17.92
CA PRO A 253 11.07 -16.93 17.96
C PRO A 253 11.64 -17.36 16.60
N HIS A 254 11.43 -16.58 15.53
CA HIS A 254 12.03 -16.82 14.22
C HIS A 254 13.49 -16.33 14.15
N LYS A 255 13.72 -15.02 14.31
CA LYS A 255 15.05 -14.38 14.20
C LYS A 255 15.36 -13.38 15.32
N LYS A 256 14.76 -13.58 16.50
CA LYS A 256 14.93 -12.71 17.68
C LYS A 256 14.68 -11.22 17.40
N VAL A 257 13.72 -10.92 16.52
CA VAL A 257 13.31 -9.53 16.25
C VAL A 257 12.53 -8.98 17.43
N ASP A 258 12.83 -7.76 17.84
CA ASP A 258 12.13 -7.06 18.93
C ASP A 258 10.68 -6.69 18.53
N LEU A 259 9.72 -7.35 19.16
CA LEU A 259 8.28 -7.13 18.95
C LEU A 259 7.78 -5.86 19.63
N ALA A 260 8.50 -5.27 20.59
CA ALA A 260 8.14 -3.96 21.14
C ALA A 260 8.23 -2.86 20.06
N THR A 261 9.21 -2.99 19.17
CA THR A 261 9.49 -2.01 18.11
C THR A 261 8.81 -2.40 16.79
N TRP A 262 8.81 -3.70 16.45
CA TRP A 262 8.36 -4.23 15.15
C TRP A 262 7.12 -5.13 15.23
N GLY A 263 6.48 -5.24 16.39
CA GLY A 263 5.22 -5.96 16.55
C GLY A 263 4.02 -5.08 16.19
N GLN A 264 2.99 -5.71 15.64
CA GLN A 264 1.68 -5.10 15.44
C GLN A 264 0.61 -6.02 16.03
N VAL A 265 -0.37 -5.45 16.75
CA VAL A 265 -1.49 -6.21 17.31
C VAL A 265 -2.62 -6.22 16.29
N LEU A 266 -3.11 -7.42 15.93
CA LEU A 266 -4.24 -7.63 15.05
C LEU A 266 -5.25 -8.54 15.75
N GLY A 267 -6.32 -7.95 16.29
CA GLY A 267 -7.31 -8.65 17.10
C GLY A 267 -6.68 -9.28 18.35
N ASN A 268 -6.75 -10.61 18.44
CA ASN A 268 -6.15 -11.42 19.51
C ASN A 268 -4.80 -12.04 19.14
N SER A 269 -4.09 -11.42 18.21
CA SER A 269 -2.78 -11.89 17.76
C SER A 269 -1.75 -10.79 17.63
N VAL A 270 -0.48 -11.14 17.77
CA VAL A 270 0.65 -10.25 17.47
C VAL A 270 1.36 -10.73 16.22
N VAL A 271 1.57 -9.80 15.29
CA VAL A 271 2.27 -10.03 14.05
C VAL A 271 3.65 -9.38 14.09
N CYS A 272 4.68 -10.16 13.79
CA CYS A 272 6.03 -9.65 13.57
C CYS A 272 6.12 -9.05 12.17
N THR A 273 6.13 -7.72 12.04
CA THR A 273 6.14 -7.01 10.73
C THR A 273 7.34 -7.34 9.84
N LYS A 274 8.49 -7.72 10.41
CA LYS A 274 9.68 -8.11 9.62
C LYS A 274 9.51 -9.38 8.80
N HIS A 275 8.75 -10.36 9.28
CA HIS A 275 8.63 -11.68 8.66
C HIS A 275 7.18 -12.10 8.42
N ASN A 276 6.22 -11.28 8.81
CA ASN A 276 4.79 -11.54 8.74
C ASN A 276 4.35 -12.83 9.47
N TRP A 277 4.99 -13.13 10.60
CA TRP A 277 4.59 -14.26 11.46
C TRP A 277 3.52 -13.81 12.45
N ASN A 278 2.42 -14.54 12.50
CA ASN A 278 1.29 -14.30 13.39
C ASN A 278 1.35 -15.26 14.60
N PHE A 279 1.25 -14.69 15.80
CA PHE A 279 1.23 -15.39 17.07
C PHE A 279 -0.11 -15.12 17.79
N SER A 280 -0.92 -16.16 17.98
CA SER A 280 -2.17 -16.06 18.74
C SER A 280 -1.90 -15.91 20.24
N MET A 281 -2.64 -15.03 20.92
CA MET A 281 -2.57 -14.86 22.37
C MET A 281 -3.21 -16.01 23.15
N GLN A 282 -3.96 -16.90 22.48
CA GLN A 282 -4.54 -18.10 23.08
C GLN A 282 -3.52 -19.25 23.26
N GLY A 283 -2.23 -19.01 22.96
CA GLY A 283 -1.16 -20.00 23.15
C GLY A 283 -1.00 -21.00 22.02
N MET A 284 -1.90 -21.01 21.03
CA MET A 284 -1.78 -21.88 19.85
C MET A 284 -0.75 -21.30 18.87
N SER A 285 0.33 -22.05 18.64
CA SER A 285 1.31 -21.74 17.61
C SER A 285 0.96 -22.39 16.28
N THR A 286 1.13 -21.65 15.19
CA THR A 286 0.97 -22.18 13.83
C THR A 286 2.13 -23.08 13.38
N LYS A 287 3.27 -23.10 14.10
CA LYS A 287 4.50 -23.82 13.71
C LYS A 287 5.32 -24.35 14.90
N GLY A 288 4.68 -24.67 16.02
CA GLY A 288 5.36 -25.15 17.24
C GLY A 288 6.26 -24.12 17.93
N ARG A 289 6.18 -22.84 17.54
CA ARG A 289 6.86 -21.70 18.19
C ARG A 289 5.84 -20.70 18.72
N SER A 290 5.68 -20.60 20.04
CA SER A 290 4.78 -19.65 20.70
C SER A 290 5.56 -18.45 21.27
N LEU A 291 4.84 -17.38 21.65
CA LEU A 291 5.38 -16.26 22.43
C LEU A 291 5.14 -16.42 23.94
N ASN A 292 4.71 -17.61 24.39
CA ASN A 292 4.37 -17.89 25.78
C ASN A 292 3.45 -16.81 26.41
N PRO A 293 2.27 -16.53 25.79
CA PRO A 293 1.37 -15.51 26.29
C PRO A 293 0.79 -15.91 27.66
N CYS A 294 0.84 -14.99 28.60
CA CYS A 294 0.24 -15.11 29.92
C CYS A 294 -0.71 -13.93 30.13
N GLN A 295 -1.99 -14.21 30.36
CA GLN A 295 -2.96 -13.15 30.62
C GLN A 295 -2.67 -12.49 31.98
N VAL A 296 -2.64 -11.16 32.00
CA VAL A 296 -2.42 -10.36 33.21
C VAL A 296 -3.58 -9.38 33.38
N ASN A 297 -3.92 -9.04 34.62
CA ASN A 297 -5.07 -8.18 34.91
C ASN A 297 -4.73 -6.68 34.90
N ASP A 298 -3.44 -6.33 34.98
CA ASP A 298 -2.98 -4.94 35.16
C ASP A 298 -2.21 -4.43 33.90
N TRP A 299 -2.56 -3.23 33.41
CA TRP A 299 -1.91 -2.57 32.25
C TRP A 299 -0.76 -1.65 32.64
#